data_AF-A0A412H7T9-F1
#
_entry.id   AF-A0A412H7T9-F1
#
_cell.length_a   1.000
_cell.length_b   1.000
_cell.length_c   1.000
_cell.angle_alpha   90.00
_cell.angle_beta   90.00
_cell.angle_gamma   90.00
#
_symmetry.space_group_name_H-M   'P 1'
#
loop_
_entity.id
_entity.type
_entity.pdbx_description
1 polymer ?
#
loop_
_entity_poly.entity_id
_entity_poly.type
_entity_poly.pdbx_seq_one_letter_code
_entity_poly.pdbx_strand_id
1 'polypeptide(L)' 'MAQSNVNMSKLKRSFQMLAAKIPQRTICEQLHMGRGVLNRYKTLADSQGLSYGVIGRMSDGEIESFL' A
#
# COMPACT_ATOMS: atom_id res chain seq x y z
N MET A 1 -21.79 2.40 6.93
CA MET A 1 -20.74 1.40 6.68
C MET A 1 -19.88 1.93 5.54
N ALA A 2 -18.74 2.58 5.84
CA ALA A 2 -17.92 3.25 4.84
C ALA A 2 -16.77 2.33 4.41
N GLN A 3 -17.02 1.56 3.35
CA GLN A 3 -15.99 0.80 2.66
C GLN A 3 -14.97 1.79 2.10
N SER A 4 -13.83 1.93 2.77
CA SER A 4 -12.75 2.81 2.36
C SER A 4 -12.04 2.16 1.16
N ASN A 5 -12.63 2.32 -0.03
CA ASN A 5 -12.17 1.84 -1.34
C ASN A 5 -10.81 2.46 -1.73
N VAL A 6 -9.73 2.14 -1.01
CA VAL A 6 -8.43 2.14 -1.69
C VAL A 6 -8.52 0.99 -2.68
N ASN A 7 -8.66 1.32 -3.97
CA ASN A 7 -8.61 0.32 -5.03
C ASN A 7 -7.36 -0.54 -4.83
N MET A 8 -7.50 -1.88 -4.80
CA MET A 8 -6.40 -2.81 -4.52
C MET A 8 -5.22 -2.56 -5.47
N SER A 9 -5.50 -2.18 -6.71
CA SER A 9 -4.51 -1.75 -7.70
C SER A 9 -3.68 -0.54 -7.25
N LYS A 10 -4.29 0.45 -6.57
CA LYS A 10 -3.56 1.61 -6.01
C LYS A 10 -2.71 1.21 -4.83
N LEU A 11 -3.21 0.33 -3.96
CA LEU A 11 -2.44 -0.14 -2.80
C LEU A 11 -1.21 -0.94 -3.26
N LYS A 12 -1.40 -1.91 -4.17
CA LYS A 12 -0.31 -2.65 -4.83
C LYS A 12 0.72 -1.71 -5.42
N ARG A 13 0.25 -0.75 -6.22
CA ARG A 13 1.12 0.22 -6.87
C ARG A 13 1.92 1.03 -5.86
N SER A 14 1.30 1.45 -4.75
CA SER A 14 1.99 2.18 -3.69
C SER A 14 3.12 1.35 -3.06
N PHE A 15 2.89 0.07 -2.78
CA PHE A 15 3.92 -0.84 -2.26
C PHE A 15 5.02 -1.14 -3.28
N GLN A 16 4.69 -1.31 -4.57
CA GLN A 16 5.69 -1.44 -5.63
C GLN A 16 6.61 -0.21 -5.70
N MET A 17 6.02 1.00 -5.59
CA MET A 17 6.77 2.25 -5.62
C MET A 17 7.62 2.43 -4.36
N LEU A 18 7.13 2.02 -3.19
CA LEU A 18 7.90 2.00 -1.95
C LEU A 18 9.09 1.03 -2.03
N ALA A 19 8.89 -0.16 -2.63
CA ALA A 19 9.96 -1.12 -2.88
C ALA A 19 11.02 -0.55 -3.84
N ALA A 20 10.61 0.31 -4.79
CA ALA A 20 11.50 1.06 -5.67
C ALA A 20 12.13 2.31 -4.99
N LYS A 21 11.99 2.46 -3.67
CA LYS A 21 12.51 3.57 -2.86
C LYS A 21 11.98 4.95 -3.28
N ILE A 22 10.80 5.02 -3.89
CA ILE A 22 10.17 6.29 -4.25
C ILE A 22 9.68 6.98 -2.95
N PRO A 23 9.92 8.29 -2.77
CA PRO A 23 9.46 9.01 -1.60
C PRO A 23 7.94 8.95 -1.43
N GLN A 24 7.48 8.75 -0.18
CA GLN A 24 6.05 8.63 0.16
C GLN A 24 5.23 9.84 -0.33
N ARG A 25 5.80 11.04 -0.30
CA ARG A 25 5.16 12.25 -0.83
C ARG A 25 4.80 12.09 -2.31
N THR A 26 5.76 11.68 -3.13
CA THR A 26 5.59 11.47 -4.56
C THR A 26 4.55 10.38 -4.85
N ILE A 27 4.56 9.30 -4.06
CA ILE A 27 3.57 8.21 -4.20
C ILE A 27 2.16 8.72 -3.90
N CYS A 28 1.99 9.46 -2.81
CA CYS A 28 0.70 10.03 -2.44
C CYS A 28 0.16 11.01 -3.50
N GLU A 29 1.04 11.83 -4.07
CA GLU A 29 0.70 12.77 -5.14
C GLU A 29 0.32 12.02 -6.43
N GLN A 30 1.11 11.03 -6.88
CA GLN A 30 0.84 10.28 -8.11
C GLN A 30 -0.38 9.36 -8.03
N LEU A 31 -0.65 8.76 -6.86
CA LEU A 31 -1.76 7.81 -6.69
C LEU A 31 -3.03 8.46 -6.16
N HIS A 32 -3.00 9.78 -5.92
CA HIS A 32 -4.06 10.54 -5.25
C HIS A 32 -4.49 9.84 -3.96
N MET A 33 -3.51 9.50 -3.12
CA MET A 33 -3.71 8.77 -1.86
C MET A 33 -3.34 9.67 -0.68
N GLY A 34 -4.18 9.68 0.35
CA GLY A 34 -3.90 10.40 1.59
C GLY A 34 -2.62 9.89 2.26
N ARG A 35 -1.77 10.80 2.76
CA ARG A 35 -0.53 10.42 3.45
C ARG A 35 -0.76 9.52 4.66
N GLY A 36 -1.82 9.78 5.42
CA GLY A 36 -2.20 8.96 6.57
C GLY A 36 -2.65 7.54 6.19
N VAL A 37 -3.26 7.39 5.01
CA VAL A 37 -3.66 6.07 4.48
C VAL A 37 -2.44 5.25 4.13
N LEU A 38 -1.51 5.80 3.35
CA LEU A 38 -0.27 5.12 2.99
C LEU A 38 0.58 4.82 4.23
N ASN A 39 0.60 5.73 5.21
CA ASN A 39 1.33 5.51 6.46
C ASN A 39 0.77 4.33 7.26
N ARG A 40 -0.57 4.20 7.36
CA ARG A 40 -1.20 3.06 8.04
C ARG A 40 -0.81 1.73 7.40
N TYR A 41 -0.84 1.64 6.08
CA TYR A 41 -0.47 0.41 5.37
C TYR A 41 1.02 0.08 5.47
N LYS A 42 1.89 1.10 5.50
CA LYS A 42 3.31 0.90 5.81
C LYS A 42 3.51 0.32 7.21
N THR A 43 2.91 0.94 8.22
CA THR A 43 2.99 0.45 9.60
C THR A 43 2.46 -0.98 9.73
N LEU A 44 1.37 -1.30 9.03
CA LEU A 44 0.81 -2.66 9.01
C LEU A 44 1.81 -3.67 8.38
N ALA A 45 2.38 -3.34 7.23
CA ALA A 45 3.39 -4.15 6.57
C ALA A 45 4.64 -4.35 7.45
N ASP A 46 5.12 -3.28 8.09
CA ASP A 46 6.28 -3.31 8.98
C ASP A 46 5.98 -4.17 10.22
N SER A 47 4.77 -4.06 10.79
CA SER A 47 4.33 -4.86 11.94
C SER A 47 4.18 -6.35 11.63
N GLN A 48 3.86 -6.70 10.39
CA GLN A 48 3.79 -8.08 9.92
C GLN A 48 5.15 -8.61 9.41
N GLY A 49 6.19 -7.76 9.39
CA GLY A 49 7.51 -8.13 8.86
C GLY A 49 7.51 -8.37 7.34
N LEU A 50 6.51 -7.87 6.63
CA LEU A 50 6.36 -8.07 5.19
C LEU A 50 7.10 -7.00 4.40
N SER A 51 7.93 -7.43 3.44
CA SER A 51 8.56 -6.52 2.51
C SER A 51 7.54 -5.91 1.54
N TYR A 52 7.64 -4.61 1.30
CA TYR A 52 6.78 -3.90 0.33
C TYR A 52 6.83 -4.53 -1.07
N GLY A 53 7.97 -5.13 -1.45
CA GLY A 53 8.10 -5.83 -2.73
C GLY A 53 7.26 -7.11 -2.84
N VAL A 54 7.03 -7.79 -1.71
CA VAL A 54 6.15 -8.96 -1.62
C VAL A 54 4.70 -8.51 -1.73
N ILE A 55 4.30 -7.51 -0.95
CA ILE A 55 2.92 -6.99 -0.95
C ILE A 55 2.55 -6.42 -2.33
N GLY A 56 3.48 -5.75 -3.01
CA GLY A 56 3.25 -5.23 -4.36
C GLY A 56 3.00 -6.29 -5.44
N ARG A 57 3.28 -7.58 -5.17
CA ARG A 57 3.08 -8.71 -6.09
C ARG A 57 1.96 -9.66 -5.66
N MET A 58 1.38 -9.44 -4.49
CA MET A 58 0.26 -10.24 -3.97
C MET A 58 -0.96 -10.16 -4.89
N SER A 59 -1.69 -11.26 -4.94
CA SER A 59 -3.01 -11.34 -5.57
C SER A 59 -4.02 -10.46 -4.83
N ASP A 60 -5.15 -10.12 -5.45
CA ASP A 60 -6.15 -9.28 -4.77
C ASP A 60 -6.64 -9.92 -3.46
N GLY A 61 -6.90 -11.23 -3.45
CA GLY A 61 -7.32 -11.95 -2.24
C GLY A 61 -6.23 -12.03 -1.15
N GLU A 62 -4.94 -12.05 -1.53
CA GLU A 62 -3.84 -12.00 -0.57
C GLU A 62 -3.74 -10.62 0.08
N ILE A 63 -4.04 -9.55 -0.67
CA ILE A 63 -4.10 -8.19 -0.12
C ILE A 63 -5.31 -8.01 0.77
N GLU A 64 -6.47 -8.55 0.40
CA GLU A 64 -7.64 -8.53 1.28
C GLU A 64 -7.38 -9.26 2.61
N SER A 65 -6.57 -10.32 2.61
CA SER A 65 -6.16 -11.01 3.83
C SER A 65 -5.09 -10.25 4.63
N PHE A 66 -4.32 -9.39 3.96
CA PHE A 66 -3.31 -8.53 4.59
C PHE A 66 -3.92 -7.32 5.32
N LEU A 67 -5.03 -6.79 4.78
CA LEU A 67 -5.75 -5.61 5.23
C LEU A 67 -6.56 -5.82 6.52
#